data_AF-A0A9D6Z6U6-F1
#
_entry.id   AF-A0A9D6Z6U6-F1
#
_cell.length_a   1.000
_cell.length_b   1.000
_cell.length_c   1.000
_cell.angle_alpha   90.00
_cell.angle_beta   90.00
_cell.angle_gamma   90.00
#
_symmetry.space_group_name_H-M   'P 1'
#
loop_
_entity.id
_entity.type
_entity.pdbx_description
1 polymer ?
#
loop_
_entity_poly.entity_id
_entity_poly.type
_entity_poly.pdbx_seq_one_letter_code
_entity_poly.pdbx_strand_id
1 'polypeptide(L)'
;MSKKTIIIAVGVIVLLVIAISIGIFFAIKTTEQISEIPAQTSIETRLPEKSTVKPRLSIISDQQVSFYWTVGDTIISVSSLINGQKSATSTQSILEKQILYFNQNGQILKINDKEDEILSGRQIDGIQSIKSSKDGSQIIVKHGVADSYRYEIFNVATKIWQALDNITAVDFSPDGSQIAYLENIKNSQTSNLIVKNLSGKKKTATIMAINQKDFDLKWIAPDKIFLVSKPSAFYQNEIWAISVKNKTLVMLGRDTGLIVNWAKDGSYGLKFSANQKGEGALNLIDKEGAVKANLNFKTMPEKCAITVNKIYCAVSYERTTIKEPFLPDDYLKKAVYFSDFIYEVDINENNFKTIFNETEPVLDAFNVSLFDDKILFMNKYDNKLYSLTL
;
A
#
# COMPACT_ATOMS: atom_id res chain seq x y z
N MET A 1 -53.70 35.08 -0.51
CA MET A 1 -52.62 34.59 0.38
C MET A 1 -52.33 35.67 1.41
N SER A 2 -52.34 35.36 2.71
CA SER A 2 -52.18 36.39 3.75
C SER A 2 -50.75 36.95 3.78
N LYS A 3 -50.54 38.22 4.15
CA LYS A 3 -49.20 38.83 4.30
C LYS A 3 -48.27 37.98 5.19
N LYS A 4 -48.83 37.31 6.22
CA LYS A 4 -48.07 36.40 7.10
C LYS A 4 -47.55 35.15 6.36
N THR A 5 -48.36 34.57 5.48
CA THR A 5 -47.98 33.40 4.69
C THR A 5 -46.83 33.71 3.72
N ILE A 6 -46.83 34.93 3.15
CA ILE A 6 -45.75 35.37 2.24
C ILE A 6 -44.44 35.57 3.02
N ILE A 7 -44.48 36.18 4.20
CA ILE A 7 -43.28 36.40 5.03
C ILE A 7 -42.65 35.06 5.46
N ILE A 8 -43.47 34.09 5.88
CA ILE A 8 -42.98 32.76 6.27
C ILE A 8 -42.37 32.03 5.06
N ALA A 9 -43.03 32.07 3.90
CA ALA A 9 -42.52 31.44 2.69
C ALA A 9 -41.16 32.03 2.25
N VAL A 10 -41.03 33.36 2.28
CA VAL A 10 -39.75 34.04 1.98
C VAL A 10 -38.67 33.67 3.00
N GLY A 11 -39.01 33.63 4.29
CA GLY A 11 -38.05 33.22 5.34
C GLY A 11 -37.51 31.80 5.15
N VAL A 12 -38.38 30.85 4.78
CA VAL A 12 -37.97 29.46 4.51
C VAL A 12 -37.08 29.37 3.27
N ILE A 13 -37.40 30.12 2.21
CA ILE A 13 -36.58 30.14 0.99
C ILE A 13 -35.18 30.72 1.29
N VAL A 14 -35.09 31.81 2.05
CA VAL A 14 -33.80 32.41 2.44
C VAL A 14 -32.95 31.44 3.26
N LEU A 15 -33.55 30.73 4.22
CA LEU A 15 -32.86 29.71 5.01
C LEU A 15 -32.34 28.55 4.16
N LEU A 16 -33.12 28.09 3.18
CA LEU A 16 -32.70 27.05 2.23
C LEU A 16 -31.53 27.51 1.37
N VAL A 17 -31.56 28.75 0.85
CA VAL A 17 -30.46 29.31 0.07
C VAL A 17 -29.18 29.42 0.90
N ILE A 18 -29.27 29.93 2.15
CA ILE A 18 -28.12 30.01 3.05
C ILE A 18 -27.54 28.62 3.33
N ALA A 19 -28.38 27.62 3.61
CA ALA A 19 -27.93 26.25 3.84
C ALA A 19 -27.21 25.64 2.62
N ILE A 20 -27.74 25.88 1.41
CA ILE A 20 -27.11 25.43 0.16
C ILE A 20 -25.78 26.16 -0.07
N SER A 21 -25.72 27.48 0.13
CA SER A 21 -24.49 28.26 -0.02
C SER A 21 -23.40 27.81 0.96
N ILE A 22 -23.76 27.54 2.21
CA ILE A 22 -22.84 27.00 3.22
C ILE A 22 -22.36 25.59 2.80
N GLY A 23 -23.26 24.73 2.34
CA GLY A 23 -22.91 23.39 1.85
C GLY A 23 -21.93 23.43 0.67
N ILE A 24 -22.15 24.32 -0.30
CA ILE A 24 -21.26 24.52 -1.45
C ILE A 24 -19.89 25.07 -1.00
N PHE A 25 -19.87 26.06 -0.10
CA PHE A 25 -18.63 26.63 0.42
C PHE A 25 -17.76 25.56 1.11
N PHE A 26 -18.36 24.73 1.96
CA PHE A 26 -17.63 23.63 2.58
C PHE A 26 -17.18 22.57 1.59
N ALA A 27 -18.02 22.20 0.60
CA ALA A 27 -17.66 21.22 -0.42
C ALA A 27 -16.45 21.66 -1.26
N ILE A 28 -16.43 22.93 -1.69
CA ILE A 28 -15.31 23.50 -2.47
C ILE A 28 -14.03 23.58 -1.62
N LYS A 29 -14.14 24.00 -0.34
CA LYS A 29 -12.97 24.07 0.55
C LYS A 29 -12.34 22.71 0.84
N THR A 30 -13.09 21.61 0.76
CA THR A 30 -12.56 20.27 1.05
C THR A 30 -11.61 19.69 0.00
N THR A 31 -11.53 20.26 -1.20
CA THR A 31 -10.67 19.71 -2.27
C THR A 31 -9.58 20.71 -2.61
N GLU A 32 -8.53 20.74 -1.80
CA GLU A 32 -7.32 21.48 -2.13
C GLU A 32 -6.54 20.71 -3.21
N GLN A 33 -6.13 21.40 -4.28
CA GLN A 33 -5.21 20.81 -5.26
C GLN A 33 -3.80 20.88 -4.69
N ILE A 34 -3.11 19.73 -4.68
CA ILE A 34 -1.71 19.74 -4.29
C ILE A 34 -0.86 20.21 -5.49
N SER A 35 -0.04 21.25 -5.28
CA SER A 35 0.66 22.07 -6.27
C SER A 35 1.39 21.24 -7.35
N GLU A 36 1.47 21.84 -8.55
CA GLU A 36 2.12 21.27 -9.72
C GLU A 36 3.61 20.98 -9.47
N ILE A 37 4.13 19.94 -10.14
CA ILE A 37 5.58 19.74 -10.26
C ILE A 37 6.15 21.03 -10.86
N PRO A 38 7.17 21.67 -10.25
CA PRO A 38 7.79 22.83 -10.87
C PRO A 38 8.25 22.45 -12.28
N ALA A 39 7.68 23.11 -13.29
CA ALA A 39 8.12 22.95 -14.67
C ALA A 39 9.63 23.14 -14.70
N GLN A 40 10.36 22.21 -15.33
CA GLN A 40 11.81 22.29 -15.48
C GLN A 40 12.15 23.62 -16.18
N THR A 41 12.41 24.64 -15.37
CA THR A 41 12.78 25.95 -15.85
C THR A 41 14.26 25.87 -16.17
N SER A 42 14.61 26.23 -17.40
CA SER A 42 15.99 26.31 -17.89
C SER A 42 16.89 26.95 -16.83
N ILE A 43 18.01 26.29 -16.56
CA ILE A 43 19.05 26.62 -15.57
C ILE A 43 19.35 28.13 -15.59
N GLU A 44 18.82 28.87 -14.62
CA GLU A 44 19.20 30.26 -14.37
C GLU A 44 20.15 30.28 -13.17
N THR A 45 21.34 30.85 -13.39
CA THR A 45 22.46 30.88 -12.45
C THR A 45 22.12 31.71 -11.22
N ARG A 46 21.86 31.07 -10.06
CA ARG A 46 21.78 31.73 -8.75
C ARG A 46 22.91 31.28 -7.80
N LEU A 47 23.35 32.26 -7.02
CA LEU A 47 24.38 32.26 -5.98
C LEU A 47 24.26 31.10 -4.96
N PRO A 48 25.37 30.71 -4.28
CA PRO A 48 25.48 29.44 -3.58
C PRO A 48 24.54 29.38 -2.39
N GLU A 49 23.50 28.56 -2.55
CA GLU A 49 22.63 28.14 -1.48
C GLU A 49 23.39 27.19 -0.55
N LYS A 50 23.11 27.32 0.74
CA LYS A 50 23.67 26.57 1.87
C LYS A 50 23.77 25.08 1.50
N SER A 51 24.97 24.48 1.62
CA SER A 51 25.25 23.08 1.30
C SER A 51 24.21 22.14 1.94
N THR A 52 23.20 21.78 1.15
CA THR A 52 22.28 20.70 1.43
C THR A 52 23.04 19.42 1.11
N VAL A 53 23.18 18.55 2.10
CA VAL A 53 23.75 17.21 1.90
C VAL A 53 22.91 16.53 0.83
N LYS A 54 23.49 16.30 -0.35
CA LYS A 54 22.79 15.63 -1.45
C LYS A 54 22.45 14.21 -0.99
N PRO A 55 21.18 13.80 -1.02
CA PRO A 55 20.79 12.47 -0.58
C PRO A 55 21.51 11.42 -1.44
N ARG A 56 22.18 10.48 -0.76
CA ARG A 56 23.04 9.49 -1.40
C ARG A 56 22.23 8.25 -1.74
N LEU A 57 22.07 7.98 -3.03
CA LEU A 57 21.54 6.71 -3.52
C LEU A 57 22.57 5.59 -3.26
N SER A 58 22.11 4.46 -2.75
CA SER A 58 22.93 3.29 -2.47
C SER A 58 22.18 2.01 -2.85
N ILE A 59 22.90 1.05 -3.43
CA ILE A 59 22.42 -0.32 -3.59
C ILE A 59 22.73 -1.03 -2.27
N ILE A 60 21.70 -1.60 -1.64
CA ILE A 60 21.82 -2.27 -0.33
C ILE A 60 21.70 -3.79 -0.42
N SER A 61 21.42 -4.34 -1.60
CA SER A 61 21.62 -5.76 -1.91
C SER A 61 22.22 -5.86 -3.32
N ASP A 62 23.37 -6.51 -3.44
CA ASP A 62 24.06 -6.73 -4.70
C ASP A 62 23.38 -7.81 -5.57
N GLN A 63 22.55 -8.65 -4.95
CA GLN A 63 21.73 -9.68 -5.58
C GLN A 63 20.39 -9.12 -6.09
N GLN A 64 19.81 -9.83 -7.06
CA GLN A 64 18.43 -9.56 -7.45
C GLN A 64 17.47 -10.02 -6.35
N VAL A 65 16.54 -9.12 -6.04
CA VAL A 65 15.51 -9.25 -5.02
C VAL A 65 14.17 -9.53 -5.69
N SER A 66 13.40 -10.47 -5.15
CA SER A 66 12.03 -10.72 -5.60
C SER A 66 11.04 -9.80 -4.86
N PHE A 67 11.18 -9.70 -3.55
CA PHE A 67 10.40 -8.83 -2.66
C PHE A 67 11.21 -8.51 -1.41
N TYR A 68 10.92 -7.39 -0.74
CA TYR A 68 11.56 -7.02 0.52
C TYR A 68 10.53 -6.50 1.53
N TRP A 69 10.87 -6.57 2.81
CA TRP A 69 10.12 -5.93 3.90
C TRP A 69 11.05 -5.54 5.03
N THR A 70 10.52 -4.75 5.96
CA THR A 70 11.26 -4.23 7.10
C THR A 70 10.65 -4.76 8.40
N VAL A 71 11.52 -5.09 9.35
CA VAL A 71 11.15 -5.44 10.72
C VAL A 71 11.50 -4.27 11.61
N GLY A 72 10.56 -3.80 12.42
CA GLY A 72 10.78 -2.75 13.41
C GLY A 72 11.11 -3.33 14.79
N ASP A 73 11.63 -2.49 15.69
CA ASP A 73 11.95 -2.90 17.05
C ASP A 73 10.70 -3.45 17.75
N THR A 74 10.71 -4.76 18.01
CA THR A 74 9.54 -5.45 18.54
C THR A 74 9.94 -6.49 19.58
N ILE A 75 9.25 -6.47 20.72
CA ILE A 75 9.37 -7.50 21.75
C ILE A 75 8.39 -8.62 21.41
N ILE A 76 8.92 -9.82 21.20
CA ILE A 76 8.13 -11.01 20.90
C ILE A 76 8.25 -11.99 22.06
N SER A 77 7.12 -12.56 22.47
CA SER A 77 7.11 -13.67 23.40
C SER A 77 7.32 -14.97 22.64
N VAL A 78 8.48 -15.61 22.82
CA VAL A 78 8.79 -16.91 22.22
C VAL A 78 8.48 -17.97 23.26
N SER A 79 7.48 -18.82 22.99
CA SER A 79 7.24 -20.02 23.79
C SER A 79 8.09 -21.16 23.23
N SER A 80 9.07 -21.65 23.98
CA SER A 80 9.83 -22.84 23.58
C SER A 80 8.97 -24.10 23.73
N LEU A 81 8.97 -24.95 22.71
CA LEU A 81 8.51 -26.33 22.83
C LEU A 81 9.69 -27.18 23.31
N ILE A 82 9.58 -27.79 24.49
CA ILE A 82 10.53 -28.80 24.97
C ILE A 82 9.81 -30.14 24.85
N ASN A 83 10.32 -31.05 24.01
CA ASN A 83 9.73 -32.38 23.77
C ASN A 83 8.24 -32.37 23.37
N GLY A 84 7.83 -31.41 22.53
CA GLY A 84 6.44 -31.32 22.06
C GLY A 84 5.43 -30.83 23.10
N GLN A 85 5.85 -30.57 24.35
CA GLN A 85 5.05 -29.88 25.35
C GLN A 85 5.42 -28.39 25.39
N LYS A 86 4.39 -27.53 25.46
CA LYS A 86 4.57 -26.08 25.65
C LYS A 86 5.23 -25.86 27.02
N SER A 87 6.45 -25.34 27.03
CA SER A 87 7.08 -24.89 28.27
C SER A 87 6.30 -23.70 28.83
N ALA A 88 6.10 -23.66 30.16
CA ALA A 88 5.44 -22.56 30.86
C ALA A 88 6.29 -21.27 30.90
N THR A 89 7.57 -21.37 30.52
CA THR A 89 8.50 -20.24 30.50
C THR A 89 8.45 -19.58 29.11
N SER A 90 7.85 -18.39 29.01
CA SER A 90 7.97 -17.54 27.83
C SER A 90 9.24 -16.70 27.95
N THR A 91 10.21 -16.91 27.07
CA THR A 91 11.35 -16.00 26.93
C THR A 91 10.97 -14.86 26.01
N GLN A 92 11.22 -13.62 26.44
CA GLN A 92 11.11 -12.45 25.56
C GLN A 92 12.33 -12.41 24.66
N SER A 93 12.09 -12.35 23.35
CA SER A 93 13.12 -12.09 22.34
C SER A 93 12.87 -10.71 21.75
N ILE A 94 13.92 -9.94 21.55
CA ILE A 94 13.86 -8.65 20.88
C ILE A 94 14.23 -8.90 19.42
N LEU A 95 13.32 -8.63 18.50
CA LEU A 95 13.68 -8.50 17.09
C LEU A 95 14.21 -7.09 16.87
N GLU A 96 15.49 -7.01 16.54
CA GLU A 96 16.13 -5.77 16.12
C GLU A 96 15.60 -5.33 14.76
N LYS A 97 15.66 -4.02 14.52
CA LYS A 97 15.48 -3.42 13.20
C LYS A 97 16.34 -4.11 12.15
N GLN A 98 15.68 -4.58 11.08
CA GLN A 98 16.37 -5.25 9.97
C GLN A 98 15.57 -5.15 8.68
N ILE A 99 16.29 -5.21 7.57
CA ILE A 99 15.71 -5.30 6.22
C ILE A 99 15.86 -6.74 5.77
N LEU A 100 14.73 -7.35 5.40
CA LEU A 100 14.66 -8.73 4.95
C LEU A 100 14.18 -8.78 3.51
N TYR A 101 14.63 -9.76 2.75
CA TYR A 101 14.21 -9.90 1.36
C TYR A 101 14.23 -11.35 0.88
N PHE A 102 13.50 -11.60 -0.21
CA PHE A 102 13.58 -12.85 -0.97
C PHE A 102 14.60 -12.71 -2.10
N ASN A 103 15.59 -13.60 -2.18
CA ASN A 103 16.40 -13.71 -3.40
C ASN A 103 15.63 -14.39 -4.54
N GLN A 104 16.27 -14.56 -5.69
CA GLN A 104 15.69 -15.26 -6.85
C GLN A 104 15.42 -16.75 -6.60
N ASN A 105 16.11 -17.38 -5.65
CA ASN A 105 15.90 -18.78 -5.26
C ASN A 105 14.76 -18.94 -4.24
N GLY A 106 14.08 -17.84 -3.89
CA GLY A 106 12.98 -17.83 -2.93
C GLY A 106 13.41 -18.05 -1.48
N GLN A 107 14.70 -17.89 -1.16
CA GLN A 107 15.21 -17.92 0.21
C GLN A 107 15.00 -16.56 0.86
N ILE A 108 14.88 -16.54 2.19
CA ILE A 108 14.82 -15.28 2.96
C ILE A 108 16.21 -14.94 3.48
N LEU A 109 16.67 -13.74 3.16
CA LEU A 109 17.93 -13.18 3.63
C LEU A 109 17.71 -11.90 4.43
N LYS A 110 18.65 -11.62 5.31
CA LYS A 110 18.77 -10.38 6.07
C LYS A 110 19.94 -9.57 5.51
N ILE A 111 19.69 -8.30 5.23
CA ILE A 111 20.73 -7.37 4.76
C ILE A 111 21.74 -7.11 5.88
N ASN A 112 23.02 -7.16 5.54
CA ASN A 112 24.11 -6.86 6.45
C ASN A 112 25.22 -6.08 5.73
N ASP A 113 26.05 -5.33 6.47
CA ASP A 113 27.05 -4.43 5.87
C ASP A 113 28.18 -5.16 5.11
N LYS A 114 28.36 -6.46 5.36
CA LYS A 114 29.42 -7.29 4.76
C LYS A 114 28.87 -8.31 3.77
N GLU A 115 27.98 -9.17 4.25
CA GLU A 115 27.39 -10.26 3.48
C GLU A 115 26.02 -10.60 4.06
N ASP A 116 25.03 -10.76 3.18
CA ASP A 116 23.65 -11.02 3.56
C ASP A 116 23.51 -12.38 4.26
N GLU A 117 22.80 -12.41 5.39
CA GLU A 117 22.63 -13.60 6.23
C GLU A 117 21.38 -14.38 5.79
N ILE A 118 21.51 -15.68 5.52
CA ILE A 118 20.35 -16.53 5.22
C ILE A 118 19.52 -16.76 6.49
N LEU A 119 18.35 -16.13 6.56
CA LEU A 119 17.41 -16.30 7.67
C LEU A 119 16.60 -17.61 7.52
N SER A 120 16.17 -17.92 6.30
CA SER A 120 15.48 -19.17 5.95
C SER A 120 15.97 -19.69 4.60
N GLY A 121 16.62 -20.86 4.63
CA GLY A 121 17.13 -21.53 3.43
C GLY A 121 16.08 -22.25 2.59
N ARG A 122 14.81 -22.30 3.02
CA ARG A 122 13.71 -22.90 2.24
C ARG A 122 13.54 -22.13 0.93
N GLN A 123 13.55 -22.86 -0.18
CA GLN A 123 13.29 -22.31 -1.51
C GLN A 123 11.79 -22.25 -1.76
N ILE A 124 11.31 -21.10 -2.24
CA ILE A 124 9.90 -20.85 -2.55
C ILE A 124 9.81 -20.33 -3.98
N ASP A 125 9.30 -21.17 -4.86
CA ASP A 125 9.14 -20.80 -6.27
C ASP A 125 7.86 -19.99 -6.52
N GLY A 126 7.93 -19.12 -7.53
CA GLY A 126 6.78 -18.38 -8.03
C GLY A 126 6.17 -17.44 -6.99
N ILE A 127 6.98 -16.72 -6.23
CA ILE A 127 6.48 -15.69 -5.30
C ILE A 127 5.76 -14.61 -6.13
N GLN A 128 4.49 -14.40 -5.83
CA GLN A 128 3.62 -13.44 -6.53
C GLN A 128 3.45 -12.15 -5.75
N SER A 129 3.39 -12.23 -4.42
CA SER A 129 3.30 -11.07 -3.54
C SER A 129 3.65 -11.44 -2.10
N ILE A 130 4.00 -10.41 -1.32
CA ILE A 130 4.14 -10.50 0.13
C ILE A 130 3.31 -9.41 0.81
N LYS A 131 2.89 -9.68 2.04
CA LYS A 131 2.30 -8.68 2.94
C LYS A 131 2.95 -8.85 4.31
N SER A 132 3.49 -7.78 4.88
CA SER A 132 4.06 -7.81 6.23
C SER A 132 3.04 -7.40 7.28
N SER A 133 3.16 -7.97 8.48
CA SER A 133 2.52 -7.41 9.67
C SER A 133 3.08 -6.00 9.94
N LYS A 134 2.38 -5.19 10.74
CA LYS A 134 2.77 -3.80 11.01
C LYS A 134 4.23 -3.66 11.48
N ASP A 135 4.66 -4.60 12.31
CA ASP A 135 6.00 -4.70 12.88
C ASP A 135 7.00 -5.48 12.01
N GLY A 136 6.54 -6.12 10.93
CA GLY A 136 7.35 -6.98 10.07
C GLY A 136 7.75 -8.33 10.68
N SER A 137 7.30 -8.66 11.89
CA SER A 137 7.64 -9.93 12.55
C SER A 137 7.04 -11.15 11.85
N GLN A 138 6.02 -10.94 11.03
CA GLN A 138 5.39 -11.95 10.21
C GLN A 138 5.17 -11.43 8.78
N ILE A 139 5.21 -12.35 7.83
CA ILE A 139 4.79 -12.08 6.45
C ILE A 139 3.80 -13.13 5.98
N ILE A 140 2.83 -12.72 5.18
CA ILE A 140 2.04 -13.61 4.33
C ILE A 140 2.72 -13.62 2.97
N VAL A 141 3.02 -14.80 2.45
CA VAL A 141 3.58 -15.01 1.12
C VAL A 141 2.52 -15.67 0.25
N LYS A 142 2.21 -15.05 -0.89
CA LYS A 142 1.46 -15.68 -1.98
C LYS A 142 2.47 -16.24 -2.98
N HIS A 143 2.42 -17.55 -3.23
CA HIS A 143 3.35 -18.18 -4.18
C HIS A 143 2.73 -19.36 -4.93
N GLY A 144 3.32 -19.72 -6.07
CA GLY A 144 2.86 -20.75 -6.99
C GLY A 144 2.56 -20.20 -8.38
N VAL A 145 1.97 -21.04 -9.24
CA VAL A 145 1.74 -20.72 -10.65
C VAL A 145 0.26 -20.54 -10.93
N ALA A 146 -0.11 -19.47 -11.65
CA ALA A 146 -1.47 -19.20 -12.14
C ALA A 146 -2.55 -19.48 -11.08
N ASP A 147 -3.49 -20.40 -11.34
CA ASP A 147 -4.62 -20.73 -10.47
C ASP A 147 -4.29 -21.72 -9.33
N SER A 148 -3.03 -22.16 -9.22
CA SER A 148 -2.54 -23.10 -8.21
C SER A 148 -1.60 -22.44 -7.19
N TYR A 149 -1.90 -21.19 -6.82
CA TYR A 149 -1.17 -20.51 -5.74
C TYR A 149 -1.66 -20.96 -4.37
N ARG A 150 -0.80 -20.76 -3.37
CA ARG A 150 -1.13 -20.93 -1.94
C ARG A 150 -0.67 -19.71 -1.14
N TYR A 151 -1.20 -19.58 0.05
CA TYR A 151 -0.74 -18.59 1.02
C TYR A 151 -0.04 -19.30 2.18
N GLU A 152 1.09 -18.77 2.62
CA GLU A 152 1.79 -19.23 3.82
C GLU A 152 2.18 -18.03 4.68
N ILE A 153 2.14 -18.18 6.00
CA ILE A 153 2.67 -17.20 6.95
C ILE A 153 4.05 -17.65 7.39
N PHE A 154 5.04 -16.76 7.29
CA PHE A 154 6.36 -16.95 7.89
C PHE A 154 6.50 -16.07 9.12
N ASN A 155 6.94 -16.66 10.23
CA ASN A 155 7.30 -15.94 11.44
C ASN A 155 8.82 -15.75 11.50
N VAL A 156 9.27 -14.49 11.54
CA VAL A 156 10.70 -14.12 11.50
C VAL A 156 11.46 -14.65 12.72
N ALA A 157 10.86 -14.57 13.91
CA ALA A 157 11.51 -14.98 15.16
C ALA A 157 11.65 -16.50 15.28
N THR A 158 10.57 -17.25 15.01
CA THR A 158 10.59 -18.70 15.15
C THR A 158 11.09 -19.41 13.90
N LYS A 159 11.20 -18.71 12.77
CA LYS A 159 11.54 -19.25 11.45
C LYS A 159 10.57 -20.36 10.99
N ILE A 160 9.33 -20.31 11.46
CA ILE A 160 8.29 -21.31 11.17
C ILE A 160 7.40 -20.82 10.03
N TRP A 161 7.11 -21.73 9.11
CA TRP A 161 6.12 -21.57 8.05
C TRP A 161 4.79 -22.20 8.47
N GLN A 162 3.69 -21.49 8.26
CA GLN A 162 2.34 -21.97 8.50
C GLN A 162 1.51 -21.82 7.22
N ALA A 163 1.10 -22.94 6.64
CA ALA A 163 0.22 -22.94 5.48
C ALA A 163 -1.17 -22.38 5.82
N LEU A 164 -1.78 -21.74 4.82
CA LEU A 164 -3.15 -21.28 4.85
C LEU A 164 -3.93 -21.89 3.68
N ASP A 165 -4.85 -22.79 4.00
CA ASP A 165 -5.56 -23.59 3.01
C ASP A 165 -6.85 -22.92 2.50
N ASN A 166 -7.15 -23.13 1.22
CA ASN A 166 -8.40 -22.69 0.56
C ASN A 166 -8.65 -21.17 0.62
N ILE A 167 -7.60 -20.37 0.62
CA ILE A 167 -7.70 -18.91 0.67
C ILE A 167 -7.49 -18.29 -0.71
N THR A 168 -8.30 -17.30 -1.06
CA THR A 168 -8.16 -16.50 -2.30
C THR A 168 -7.53 -15.13 -2.04
N ALA A 169 -7.77 -14.54 -0.88
CA ALA A 169 -7.16 -13.29 -0.43
C ALA A 169 -7.00 -13.26 1.09
N VAL A 170 -5.96 -12.58 1.58
CA VAL A 170 -5.67 -12.47 3.01
C VAL A 170 -4.94 -11.17 3.31
N ASP A 171 -5.12 -10.61 4.50
CA ASP A 171 -4.35 -9.49 5.01
C ASP A 171 -4.22 -9.52 6.55
N PHE A 172 -3.19 -8.86 7.08
CA PHE A 172 -3.01 -8.68 8.52
C PHE A 172 -3.90 -7.57 9.06
N SER A 173 -4.42 -7.73 10.28
CA SER A 173 -4.99 -6.61 11.03
C SER A 173 -3.94 -5.51 11.26
N PRO A 174 -4.35 -4.26 11.50
CA PRO A 174 -3.42 -3.14 11.71
C PRO A 174 -2.44 -3.33 12.88
N ASP A 175 -2.76 -4.18 13.85
CA ASP A 175 -1.89 -4.53 14.98
C ASP A 175 -1.06 -5.80 14.74
N GLY A 176 -1.24 -6.48 13.61
CA GLY A 176 -0.58 -7.76 13.27
C GLY A 176 -1.04 -8.96 14.10
N SER A 177 -2.03 -8.83 14.99
CA SER A 177 -2.47 -9.90 15.90
C SER A 177 -3.43 -10.91 15.25
N GLN A 178 -4.04 -10.51 14.14
CA GLN A 178 -5.07 -11.25 13.42
C GLN A 178 -4.82 -11.20 11.92
N ILE A 179 -5.47 -12.12 11.20
CA ILE A 179 -5.59 -12.08 9.75
C ILE A 179 -7.07 -12.11 9.36
N ALA A 180 -7.42 -11.39 8.31
CA ALA A 180 -8.68 -11.53 7.61
C ALA A 180 -8.41 -12.24 6.30
N TYR A 181 -9.26 -13.20 5.93
CA TYR A 181 -9.11 -13.92 4.67
C TYR A 181 -10.45 -14.29 4.05
N LEU A 182 -10.44 -14.41 2.72
CA LEU A 182 -11.52 -14.99 1.94
C LEU A 182 -11.26 -16.48 1.77
N GLU A 183 -12.09 -17.29 2.41
CA GLU A 183 -12.09 -18.74 2.29
C GLU A 183 -13.04 -19.16 1.16
N ASN A 184 -12.51 -19.89 0.18
CA ASN A 184 -13.30 -20.43 -0.92
C ASN A 184 -14.14 -21.62 -0.44
N ILE A 185 -15.45 -21.57 -0.69
CA ILE A 185 -16.35 -22.68 -0.41
C ILE A 185 -16.35 -23.60 -1.64
N LYS A 186 -15.97 -24.87 -1.44
CA LYS A 186 -15.94 -25.87 -2.53
C LYS A 186 -17.25 -25.87 -3.32
N ASN A 187 -17.13 -25.82 -4.65
CA ASN A 187 -18.25 -25.81 -5.60
C ASN A 187 -19.22 -24.62 -5.44
N SER A 188 -18.75 -23.50 -4.90
CA SER A 188 -19.53 -22.27 -4.75
C SER A 188 -18.83 -21.08 -5.41
N GLN A 189 -19.62 -20.06 -5.77
CA GLN A 189 -19.10 -18.73 -6.14
C GLN A 189 -18.98 -17.81 -4.91
N THR A 190 -19.41 -18.31 -3.75
CA THR A 190 -19.38 -17.59 -2.49
C THR A 190 -18.09 -17.89 -1.75
N SER A 191 -17.46 -16.85 -1.20
CA SER A 191 -16.37 -16.94 -0.23
C SER A 191 -16.84 -16.48 1.14
N ASN A 192 -16.32 -17.09 2.21
CA ASN A 192 -16.51 -16.58 3.56
C ASN A 192 -15.40 -15.59 3.89
N LEU A 193 -15.75 -14.38 4.34
CA LEU A 193 -14.80 -13.51 5.01
C LEU A 193 -14.64 -13.96 6.46
N ILE A 194 -13.44 -14.37 6.81
CA ILE A 194 -13.11 -14.92 8.11
C ILE A 194 -12.02 -14.08 8.76
N VAL A 195 -12.15 -13.87 10.08
CA VAL A 195 -11.11 -13.29 10.93
C VAL A 195 -10.56 -14.37 11.85
N LYS A 196 -9.23 -14.53 11.86
CA LYS A 196 -8.51 -15.51 12.69
C LYS A 196 -7.44 -14.82 13.52
N ASN A 197 -7.37 -15.19 14.80
CA ASN A 197 -6.32 -14.73 15.71
C ASN A 197 -5.07 -15.62 15.60
N LEU A 198 -3.89 -14.99 15.56
CA LEU A 198 -2.62 -15.70 15.39
C LEU A 198 -2.04 -16.23 16.72
N SER A 199 -2.48 -15.72 17.87
CA SER A 199 -2.02 -16.19 19.19
C SER A 199 -2.67 -17.51 19.65
N GLY A 200 -3.62 -18.05 18.87
CA GLY A 200 -4.31 -19.33 19.15
C GLY A 200 -5.27 -19.33 20.35
N LYS A 201 -5.38 -18.23 21.10
CA LYS A 201 -6.25 -18.14 22.30
C LYS A 201 -7.72 -17.83 22.01
N LYS A 202 -8.04 -17.26 20.84
CA LYS A 202 -9.41 -16.88 20.44
C LYS A 202 -9.87 -17.67 19.22
N LYS A 203 -11.16 -18.01 19.20
CA LYS A 203 -11.83 -18.71 18.09
C LYS A 203 -11.83 -17.85 16.82
N THR A 204 -11.71 -18.52 15.69
CA THR A 204 -11.97 -17.99 14.34
C THR A 204 -13.43 -17.50 14.25
N ALA A 205 -13.66 -16.35 13.61
CA ALA A 205 -14.98 -15.76 13.44
C ALA A 205 -15.31 -15.52 11.97
N THR A 206 -16.41 -16.09 11.50
CA THR A 206 -16.97 -15.75 10.18
C THR A 206 -17.72 -14.42 10.29
N ILE A 207 -17.29 -13.45 9.48
CA ILE A 207 -17.87 -12.10 9.45
C ILE A 207 -19.10 -12.10 8.57
N MET A 208 -18.96 -12.51 7.31
CA MET A 208 -20.05 -12.60 6.33
C MET A 208 -19.68 -13.51 5.16
N ALA A 209 -20.68 -13.92 4.40
CA ALA A 209 -20.53 -14.59 3.11
C ALA A 209 -20.59 -13.54 1.98
N ILE A 210 -19.73 -13.69 0.97
CA ILE A 210 -19.55 -12.71 -0.11
C ILE A 210 -19.58 -13.45 -1.44
N ASN A 211 -20.48 -13.04 -2.35
CA ASN A 211 -20.56 -13.57 -3.70
C ASN A 211 -19.68 -12.73 -4.63
N GLN A 212 -18.38 -12.93 -4.58
CA GLN A 212 -17.40 -12.21 -5.38
C GLN A 212 -16.17 -13.08 -5.68
N LYS A 213 -15.55 -12.86 -6.83
CA LYS A 213 -14.29 -13.47 -7.24
C LYS A 213 -13.24 -12.40 -7.49
N ASP A 214 -11.97 -12.75 -7.32
CA ASP A 214 -10.83 -11.92 -7.70
C ASP A 214 -10.77 -10.54 -7.01
N PHE A 215 -11.05 -10.52 -5.70
CA PHE A 215 -10.81 -9.37 -4.85
C PHE A 215 -9.56 -9.59 -3.99
N ASP A 216 -8.81 -8.51 -3.78
CA ASP A 216 -7.82 -8.43 -2.72
C ASP A 216 -8.45 -7.86 -1.45
N LEU A 217 -7.89 -8.24 -0.30
CA LEU A 217 -8.19 -7.64 1.00
C LEU A 217 -7.16 -6.57 1.37
N LYS A 218 -7.63 -5.48 1.96
CA LYS A 218 -6.82 -4.45 2.63
C LYS A 218 -7.40 -4.16 4.01
N TRP A 219 -6.78 -4.61 5.10
CA TRP A 219 -7.30 -4.40 6.45
C TRP A 219 -6.72 -3.12 7.08
N ILE A 220 -7.37 -1.99 6.79
CA ILE A 220 -6.80 -0.66 7.07
C ILE A 220 -7.06 -0.15 8.50
N ALA A 221 -8.09 -0.64 9.19
CA ALA A 221 -8.39 -0.26 10.57
C ALA A 221 -9.00 -1.46 11.33
N PRO A 222 -8.97 -1.51 12.68
CA PRO A 222 -9.45 -2.67 13.43
C PRO A 222 -10.86 -3.13 13.06
N ASP A 223 -11.74 -2.18 12.73
CA ASP A 223 -13.12 -2.44 12.31
C ASP A 223 -13.35 -2.32 10.78
N LYS A 224 -12.33 -2.05 9.97
CA LYS A 224 -12.52 -1.69 8.55
C LYS A 224 -11.60 -2.50 7.64
N ILE A 225 -12.22 -3.38 6.84
CA ILE A 225 -11.56 -4.16 5.79
C ILE A 225 -12.07 -3.68 4.44
N PHE A 226 -11.17 -3.46 3.49
CA PHE A 226 -11.54 -3.18 2.11
C PHE A 226 -11.41 -4.42 1.24
N LEU A 227 -12.42 -4.61 0.40
CA LEU A 227 -12.37 -5.46 -0.78
C LEU A 227 -12.06 -4.57 -1.98
N VAL A 228 -10.97 -4.90 -2.67
CA VAL A 228 -10.52 -4.15 -3.86
C VAL A 228 -10.45 -5.11 -5.03
N SER A 229 -11.14 -4.83 -6.14
CA SER A 229 -11.04 -5.70 -7.32
C SER A 229 -9.69 -5.57 -8.01
N LYS A 230 -9.29 -6.59 -8.79
CA LYS A 230 -8.04 -6.54 -9.56
C LYS A 230 -8.06 -5.40 -10.59
N PRO A 231 -7.02 -4.56 -10.65
CA PRO A 231 -7.03 -3.35 -11.47
C PRO A 231 -7.02 -3.67 -12.98
N SER A 232 -7.78 -2.91 -13.78
CA SER A 232 -7.65 -2.90 -15.24
C SER A 232 -8.20 -1.63 -15.88
N ALA A 233 -7.49 -1.10 -16.88
CA ALA A 233 -7.88 -0.02 -17.76
C ALA A 233 -9.13 -0.34 -18.59
N PHE A 234 -9.51 -1.62 -18.68
CA PHE A 234 -10.58 -2.10 -19.56
C PHE A 234 -11.89 -2.37 -18.83
N TYR A 235 -11.89 -2.40 -17.50
CA TYR A 235 -13.06 -2.75 -16.70
C TYR A 235 -13.26 -1.76 -15.56
N GLN A 236 -14.51 -1.61 -15.15
CA GLN A 236 -14.82 -0.82 -13.96
C GLN A 236 -14.45 -1.62 -12.71
N ASN A 237 -13.55 -1.06 -11.92
CA ASN A 237 -13.07 -1.64 -10.68
C ASN A 237 -13.78 -1.00 -9.48
N GLU A 238 -13.89 -1.73 -8.37
CA GLU A 238 -14.69 -1.35 -7.22
C GLU A 238 -13.89 -1.47 -5.93
N ILE A 239 -14.19 -0.56 -5.00
CA ILE A 239 -13.74 -0.66 -3.61
C ILE A 239 -14.98 -0.74 -2.72
N TRP A 240 -15.01 -1.77 -1.88
CA TRP A 240 -16.05 -1.94 -0.87
C TRP A 240 -15.45 -1.93 0.53
N ALA A 241 -16.11 -1.27 1.46
CA ALA A 241 -15.80 -1.27 2.87
C ALA A 241 -16.66 -2.26 3.64
N ILE A 242 -16.00 -3.05 4.48
CA ILE A 242 -16.62 -4.00 5.40
C ILE A 242 -16.36 -3.53 6.83
N SER A 243 -17.45 -3.39 7.61
CA SER A 243 -17.34 -3.26 9.07
C SER A 243 -17.28 -4.65 9.70
N VAL A 244 -16.20 -4.94 10.43
CA VAL A 244 -15.99 -6.24 11.09
C VAL A 244 -17.01 -6.45 12.22
N LYS A 245 -17.26 -5.41 13.00
CA LYS A 245 -18.17 -5.36 14.14
C LYS A 245 -19.62 -5.37 13.70
N ASN A 246 -19.99 -4.50 12.75
CA ASN A 246 -21.38 -4.35 12.34
C ASN A 246 -21.78 -5.33 11.23
N LYS A 247 -20.80 -6.02 10.62
CA LYS A 247 -21.00 -6.98 9.51
C LYS A 247 -21.73 -6.36 8.31
N THR A 248 -21.45 -5.08 8.06
CA THR A 248 -22.04 -4.33 6.94
C THR A 248 -21.04 -4.18 5.81
N LEU A 249 -21.55 -4.13 4.57
CA LEU A 249 -20.79 -3.91 3.35
C LEU A 249 -21.31 -2.63 2.66
N VAL A 250 -20.41 -1.70 2.32
CA VAL A 250 -20.74 -0.42 1.69
C VAL A 250 -19.78 -0.16 0.53
N MET A 251 -20.29 0.23 -0.64
CA MET A 251 -19.42 0.64 -1.77
C MET A 251 -18.82 2.01 -1.46
N LEU A 252 -17.50 2.14 -1.56
CA LEU A 252 -16.81 3.43 -1.39
C LEU A 252 -16.59 4.16 -2.71
N GLY A 253 -16.41 3.40 -3.79
CA GLY A 253 -16.16 4.00 -5.10
C GLY A 253 -15.99 2.97 -6.19
N ARG A 254 -16.06 3.48 -7.42
CA ARG A 254 -15.90 2.70 -8.64
C ARG A 254 -15.24 3.56 -9.71
N ASP A 255 -14.13 3.06 -10.26
CA ASP A 255 -13.31 3.76 -11.26
C ASP A 255 -12.67 2.72 -12.20
N THR A 256 -12.24 3.14 -13.39
CA THR A 256 -11.45 2.29 -14.29
C THR A 256 -9.97 2.36 -13.90
N GLY A 257 -9.24 1.25 -14.03
CA GLY A 257 -7.81 1.20 -13.72
C GLY A 257 -7.50 1.43 -12.24
N LEU A 258 -8.45 1.11 -11.35
CA LEU A 258 -8.42 1.51 -9.95
C LEU A 258 -7.34 0.76 -9.18
N ILE A 259 -6.35 1.48 -8.65
CA ILE A 259 -5.38 0.96 -7.68
C ILE A 259 -5.47 1.79 -6.41
N VAL A 260 -5.40 1.11 -5.26
CA VAL A 260 -5.26 1.78 -3.97
C VAL A 260 -4.06 1.27 -3.18
N ASN A 261 -3.36 2.19 -2.54
CA ASN A 261 -2.34 1.90 -1.53
C ASN A 261 -2.63 2.73 -0.27
N TRP A 262 -2.47 2.15 0.91
CA TRP A 262 -2.81 2.79 2.18
C TRP A 262 -1.57 2.95 3.04
N ALA A 263 -1.52 4.04 3.81
CA ALA A 263 -0.55 4.19 4.89
C ALA A 263 -0.70 3.03 5.89
N LYS A 264 0.41 2.61 6.52
CA LYS A 264 0.42 1.49 7.49
C LYS A 264 -0.49 1.72 8.70
N ASP A 265 -0.82 2.97 9.01
CA ASP A 265 -1.72 3.36 10.09
C ASP A 265 -3.18 3.51 9.65
N GLY A 266 -3.46 3.39 8.34
CA GLY A 266 -4.79 3.54 7.76
C GLY A 266 -5.34 4.97 7.76
N SER A 267 -4.50 5.98 8.03
CA SER A 267 -4.91 7.40 8.05
C SER A 267 -5.33 7.90 6.67
N TYR A 268 -4.48 7.65 5.67
CA TYR A 268 -4.68 8.06 4.29
C TYR A 268 -4.40 6.93 3.31
N GLY A 269 -4.98 7.06 2.12
CA GLY A 269 -4.71 6.21 0.99
C GLY A 269 -4.48 7.02 -0.28
N LEU A 270 -3.74 6.45 -1.22
CA LEU A 270 -3.63 6.93 -2.57
C LEU A 270 -4.56 6.12 -3.46
N LYS A 271 -5.44 6.81 -4.19
CA LYS A 271 -6.36 6.24 -5.18
C LYS A 271 -5.93 6.68 -6.57
N PHE A 272 -5.47 5.72 -7.35
CA PHE A 272 -5.19 5.89 -8.77
C PHE A 272 -6.36 5.39 -9.61
N SER A 273 -6.67 6.11 -10.69
CA SER A 273 -7.56 5.66 -11.75
C SER A 273 -6.97 6.02 -13.11
N ALA A 274 -7.25 5.20 -14.12
CA ALA A 274 -6.90 5.50 -15.50
C ALA A 274 -7.85 4.84 -16.49
N ASN A 275 -8.02 5.49 -17.64
CA ASN A 275 -8.84 4.97 -18.74
C ASN A 275 -7.98 4.48 -19.91
N GLN A 276 -8.64 3.91 -20.92
CA GLN A 276 -7.98 3.36 -22.11
C GLN A 276 -7.26 4.41 -22.98
N LYS A 277 -7.50 5.70 -22.77
CA LYS A 277 -6.78 6.78 -23.45
C LYS A 277 -5.49 7.18 -22.73
N GLY A 278 -5.19 6.54 -21.60
CA GLY A 278 -4.06 6.89 -20.74
C GLY A 278 -4.29 8.15 -19.91
N GLU A 279 -5.50 8.73 -19.90
CA GLU A 279 -5.85 9.76 -18.94
C GLU A 279 -5.94 9.10 -17.56
N GLY A 280 -5.19 9.61 -16.57
CA GLY A 280 -5.18 9.06 -15.23
C GLY A 280 -5.09 10.14 -14.17
N ALA A 281 -5.58 9.82 -12.99
CA ALA A 281 -5.60 10.71 -11.83
C ALA A 281 -5.06 9.97 -10.61
N LEU A 282 -4.32 10.68 -9.76
CA LEU A 282 -3.88 10.19 -8.46
C LEU A 282 -4.44 11.11 -7.37
N ASN A 283 -5.15 10.52 -6.41
CA ASN A 283 -5.85 11.26 -5.38
C ASN A 283 -5.44 10.77 -4.00
N LEU A 284 -5.26 11.70 -3.06
CA LEU A 284 -5.23 11.39 -1.63
C LEU A 284 -6.66 11.23 -1.14
N ILE A 285 -6.96 10.11 -0.50
CA ILE A 285 -8.27 9.77 0.07
C ILE A 285 -8.15 9.46 1.57
N ASP A 286 -9.22 9.70 2.32
CA ASP A 286 -9.35 9.21 3.70
C ASP A 286 -9.93 7.80 3.75
N LYS A 287 -9.98 7.23 4.96
CA LYS A 287 -10.58 5.91 5.24
C LYS A 287 -12.07 5.80 4.92
N GLU A 288 -12.78 6.89 4.65
CA GLU A 288 -14.16 6.91 4.16
C GLU A 288 -14.22 6.91 2.63
N GLY A 289 -13.08 7.00 1.94
CA GLY A 289 -12.98 7.10 0.49
C GLY A 289 -13.15 8.53 -0.03
N ALA A 290 -13.27 9.52 0.86
CA ALA A 290 -13.42 10.92 0.46
C ALA A 290 -12.08 11.47 -0.02
N VAL A 291 -12.09 12.12 -1.18
CA VAL A 291 -10.92 12.81 -1.75
C VAL A 291 -10.57 13.99 -0.85
N LYS A 292 -9.31 14.04 -0.41
CA LYS A 292 -8.71 15.14 0.37
C LYS A 292 -7.87 16.05 -0.50
N ALA A 293 -7.18 15.48 -1.49
CA ALA A 293 -6.40 16.23 -2.44
C ALA A 293 -6.27 15.50 -3.77
N ASN A 294 -6.16 16.28 -4.85
CA ASN A 294 -5.71 15.78 -6.14
C ASN A 294 -4.19 15.99 -6.23
N LEU A 295 -3.45 14.95 -6.63
CA LEU A 295 -2.02 15.07 -6.89
C LEU A 295 -1.83 15.38 -8.37
N ASN A 296 -1.23 16.53 -8.67
CA ASN A 296 -1.02 17.02 -10.04
C ASN A 296 0.14 16.31 -10.77
N PHE A 297 0.38 15.05 -10.43
CA PHE A 297 1.35 14.18 -11.09
C PHE A 297 0.82 12.76 -11.20
N LYS A 298 1.27 12.05 -12.23
CA LYS A 298 0.80 10.70 -12.54
C LYS A 298 1.85 9.68 -12.11
N THR A 299 1.54 8.90 -11.08
CA THR A 299 2.32 7.73 -10.68
C THR A 299 1.40 6.63 -10.12
N MET A 300 1.92 5.41 -9.99
CA MET A 300 1.16 4.30 -9.40
C MET A 300 1.24 4.33 -7.88
N PRO A 301 0.19 3.94 -7.15
CA PRO A 301 0.20 3.95 -5.68
C PRO A 301 1.30 3.08 -5.04
N GLU A 302 1.78 2.02 -5.71
CA GLU A 302 2.89 1.18 -5.24
C GLU A 302 4.28 1.83 -5.37
N LYS A 303 4.37 2.90 -6.16
CA LYS A 303 5.56 3.75 -6.29
C LYS A 303 5.64 4.79 -5.18
N CYS A 304 4.74 4.73 -4.20
CA CYS A 304 4.64 5.71 -3.14
C CYS A 304 4.62 5.07 -1.75
N ALA A 305 5.32 5.70 -0.80
CA ALA A 305 5.17 5.48 0.63
C ALA A 305 4.36 6.64 1.24
N ILE A 306 3.43 6.33 2.14
CA ILE A 306 2.50 7.29 2.74
C ILE A 306 2.67 7.28 4.25
N THR A 307 2.76 8.47 4.85
CA THR A 307 2.73 8.71 6.30
C THR A 307 1.57 9.66 6.64
N VAL A 308 1.41 9.98 7.92
CA VAL A 308 0.41 10.96 8.37
C VAL A 308 0.59 12.36 7.77
N ASN A 309 1.82 12.76 7.46
CA ASN A 309 2.13 14.14 7.05
C ASN A 309 2.77 14.24 5.66
N LYS A 310 3.37 13.15 5.18
CA LYS A 310 4.20 13.15 3.99
C LYS A 310 3.94 11.95 3.09
N ILE A 311 4.10 12.18 1.79
CA ILE A 311 4.07 11.15 0.75
C ILE A 311 5.42 11.18 0.03
N TYR A 312 6.06 10.03 -0.12
CA TYR A 312 7.28 9.87 -0.88
C TYR A 312 6.97 9.07 -2.13
N CYS A 313 7.08 9.66 -3.31
CA CYS A 313 6.72 9.00 -4.56
C CYS A 313 7.88 9.01 -5.55
N ALA A 314 8.08 7.87 -6.20
CA ALA A 314 8.78 7.81 -7.47
C ALA A 314 7.81 8.24 -8.57
N VAL A 315 8.11 9.35 -9.24
CA VAL A 315 7.27 9.96 -10.26
C VAL A 315 8.01 9.94 -11.58
N SER A 316 7.36 9.37 -12.58
CA SER A 316 7.95 9.15 -13.89
C SER A 316 8.10 10.47 -14.66
N TYR A 317 9.30 10.75 -15.18
CA TYR A 317 9.57 11.85 -16.10
C TYR A 317 9.68 11.38 -17.56
N GLU A 318 10.00 10.11 -17.77
CA GLU A 318 10.13 9.50 -19.10
C GLU A 318 9.59 8.05 -19.09
N ARG A 319 9.34 7.50 -20.28
CA ARG A 319 8.89 6.12 -20.48
C ARG A 319 9.57 5.48 -21.69
N THR A 320 9.65 4.16 -21.70
CA THR A 320 10.31 3.42 -22.78
C THR A 320 9.50 3.33 -24.08
N THR A 321 8.21 3.67 -24.08
CA THR A 321 7.32 3.52 -25.23
C THR A 321 6.86 4.88 -25.79
N ILE A 322 6.86 4.99 -27.13
CA ILE A 322 6.34 6.17 -27.84
C ILE A 322 4.81 6.28 -27.68
N LYS A 323 4.11 5.14 -27.79
CA LYS A 323 2.66 5.07 -27.59
C LYS A 323 2.31 5.18 -26.11
N GLU A 324 1.21 5.88 -25.82
CA GLU A 324 0.62 5.93 -24.48
C GLU A 324 0.25 4.51 -24.00
N PRO A 325 0.75 4.05 -22.84
CA PRO A 325 0.45 2.72 -22.31
C PRO A 325 -0.97 2.65 -21.73
N PHE A 326 -1.58 1.45 -21.79
CA PHE A 326 -2.83 1.15 -21.11
C PHE A 326 -2.57 0.90 -19.63
N LEU A 327 -2.66 1.96 -18.82
CA LEU A 327 -2.41 1.85 -17.38
C LEU A 327 -3.66 1.47 -16.60
N PRO A 328 -3.53 0.59 -15.58
CA PRO A 328 -2.27 0.03 -15.07
C PRO A 328 -1.81 -1.28 -15.73
N ASP A 329 -2.58 -1.87 -16.65
CA ASP A 329 -2.33 -3.19 -17.25
C ASP A 329 -0.92 -3.37 -17.82
N ASP A 330 -0.48 -2.46 -18.69
CA ASP A 330 0.82 -2.57 -19.36
C ASP A 330 1.98 -2.46 -18.34
N TYR A 331 1.80 -1.64 -17.31
CA TYR A 331 2.81 -1.50 -16.26
C TYR A 331 2.89 -2.75 -15.39
N LEU A 332 1.74 -3.28 -14.95
CA LEU A 332 1.64 -4.50 -14.13
C LEU A 332 2.11 -5.75 -14.88
N LYS A 333 1.90 -5.81 -16.20
CA LYS A 333 2.39 -6.87 -17.09
C LYS A 333 3.86 -6.69 -17.51
N LYS A 334 4.54 -5.65 -16.99
CA LYS A 334 5.92 -5.29 -17.36
C LYS A 334 6.11 -5.05 -18.87
N ALA A 335 5.06 -4.59 -19.56
CA ALA A 335 5.12 -4.19 -20.98
C ALA A 335 5.65 -2.76 -21.16
N VAL A 336 5.62 -1.94 -20.11
CA VAL A 336 6.23 -0.60 -20.07
C VAL A 336 7.10 -0.43 -18.81
N TYR A 337 8.17 0.34 -18.98
CA TYR A 337 9.08 0.78 -17.93
C TYR A 337 9.17 2.31 -17.95
N PHE A 338 9.45 2.89 -16.79
CA PHE A 338 9.52 4.32 -16.58
C PHE A 338 10.89 4.75 -16.08
N SER A 339 11.21 6.03 -16.25
CA SER A 339 12.35 6.66 -15.59
C SER A 339 11.82 7.65 -14.57
N ASP A 340 12.20 7.46 -13.31
CA ASP A 340 11.58 8.11 -12.16
C ASP A 340 12.55 9.07 -11.46
N PHE A 341 12.00 10.18 -10.99
CA PHE A 341 12.59 10.99 -9.94
C PHE A 341 11.83 10.75 -8.63
N ILE A 342 12.48 10.97 -7.50
CA ILE A 342 11.87 10.75 -6.17
C ILE A 342 11.55 12.10 -5.54
N TYR A 343 10.30 12.25 -5.13
CA TYR A 343 9.77 13.47 -4.54
C TYR A 343 9.16 13.20 -3.17
N GLU A 344 9.21 14.22 -2.32
CA GLU A 344 8.47 14.34 -1.07
C GLU A 344 7.33 15.34 -1.28
N VAL A 345 6.14 14.97 -0.82
CA VAL A 345 4.94 15.81 -0.81
C VAL A 345 4.52 15.99 0.64
N ASP A 346 4.48 17.22 1.12
CA ASP A 346 3.87 17.54 2.41
C ASP A 346 2.36 17.68 2.25
N ILE A 347 1.61 16.84 2.97
CA ILE A 347 0.14 16.76 2.89
C ILE A 347 -0.52 18.04 3.42
N ASN A 348 0.10 18.71 4.41
CA ASN A 348 -0.49 19.85 5.10
C ASN A 348 -0.06 21.19 4.49
N GLU A 349 1.22 21.29 4.11
CA GLU A 349 1.80 22.52 3.55
C GLU A 349 1.61 22.64 2.04
N ASN A 350 1.14 21.56 1.40
CA ASN A 350 1.02 21.50 -0.05
C ASN A 350 2.37 21.81 -0.75
N ASN A 351 3.45 21.29 -0.17
CA ASN A 351 4.81 21.53 -0.63
C ASN A 351 5.32 20.29 -1.39
N PHE A 352 5.99 20.52 -2.52
CA PHE A 352 6.54 19.48 -3.37
C PHE A 352 8.07 19.65 -3.45
N LYS A 353 8.81 18.72 -2.87
CA LYS A 353 10.27 18.76 -2.75
C LYS A 353 10.90 17.62 -3.52
N THR A 354 11.84 17.94 -4.40
CA THR A 354 12.71 16.94 -5.04
C THR A 354 13.67 16.34 -4.03
N ILE A 355 13.66 15.02 -3.89
CA ILE A 355 14.64 14.28 -3.08
C ILE A 355 15.75 13.75 -3.99
N PHE A 356 15.42 13.13 -5.13
CA PHE A 356 16.40 12.61 -6.07
C PHE A 356 15.97 12.86 -7.51
N ASN A 357 16.86 13.44 -8.31
CA ASN A 357 16.63 13.79 -9.71
C ASN A 357 17.83 13.52 -10.63
N GLU A 358 18.72 12.59 -10.26
CA GLU A 358 19.77 12.17 -11.17
C GLU A 358 19.19 11.22 -12.22
N THR A 359 19.69 11.31 -13.45
CA THR A 359 19.26 10.45 -14.56
C THR A 359 20.04 9.14 -14.62
N GLU A 360 21.12 9.02 -13.85
CA GLU A 360 21.97 7.84 -13.78
C GLU A 360 22.21 7.45 -12.31
N PRO A 361 21.90 6.20 -11.91
CA PRO A 361 21.28 5.16 -12.72
C PRO A 361 19.81 5.48 -13.06
N VAL A 362 19.32 4.94 -14.18
CA VAL A 362 17.89 5.02 -14.52
C VAL A 362 17.06 4.19 -13.53
N LEU A 363 16.05 4.81 -12.92
CA LEU A 363 15.19 4.19 -11.90
C LEU A 363 13.76 4.00 -12.41
N ASP A 364 13.22 2.79 -12.27
CA ASP A 364 11.78 2.52 -12.28
C ASP A 364 11.43 1.95 -10.90
N ALA A 365 11.25 2.85 -9.93
CA ALA A 365 11.18 2.47 -8.53
C ALA A 365 9.78 1.93 -8.19
N PHE A 366 9.72 0.79 -7.52
CA PHE A 366 8.48 0.17 -7.08
C PHE A 366 8.62 -0.43 -5.67
N ASN A 367 7.48 -0.74 -5.04
CA ASN A 367 7.40 -1.13 -3.64
C ASN A 367 8.12 -0.11 -2.74
N VAL A 368 7.81 1.17 -2.89
CA VAL A 368 8.47 2.24 -2.10
C VAL A 368 8.01 2.15 -0.65
N SER A 369 8.96 2.16 0.29
CA SER A 369 8.67 2.13 1.73
C SER A 369 9.65 3.00 2.52
N LEU A 370 9.29 3.29 3.77
CA LEU A 370 10.15 4.03 4.70
C LEU A 370 10.70 3.10 5.77
N PHE A 371 11.96 3.32 6.12
CA PHE A 371 12.63 2.63 7.20
C PHE A 371 13.67 3.54 7.84
N ASP A 372 13.42 3.94 9.08
CA ASP A 372 14.15 5.03 9.74
C ASP A 372 14.16 6.29 8.85
N ASP A 373 15.30 6.96 8.70
CA ASP A 373 15.47 8.15 7.84
C ASP A 373 15.84 7.77 6.39
N LYS A 374 15.30 6.65 5.89
CA LYS A 374 15.58 6.14 4.54
C LYS A 374 14.31 5.80 3.78
N ILE A 375 14.34 6.10 2.49
CA ILE A 375 13.43 5.52 1.50
C ILE A 375 14.08 4.24 0.98
N LEU A 376 13.32 3.15 1.00
CA LEU A 376 13.70 1.87 0.39
C LEU A 376 12.81 1.62 -0.82
N PHE A 377 13.37 1.03 -1.87
CA PHE A 377 12.61 0.65 -3.06
C PHE A 377 13.37 -0.35 -3.91
N MET A 378 12.65 -1.10 -4.74
CA MET A 378 13.26 -1.95 -5.75
C MET A 378 13.29 -1.21 -7.09
N ASN A 379 14.34 -1.40 -7.88
CA ASN A 379 14.39 -0.88 -9.25
C ASN A 379 13.93 -1.98 -10.23
N LYS A 380 12.92 -1.70 -11.06
CA LYS A 380 12.34 -2.68 -12.00
C LYS A 380 13.33 -3.13 -13.08
N TYR A 381 14.34 -2.30 -13.40
CA TYR A 381 15.33 -2.60 -14.43
C TYR A 381 16.30 -3.72 -14.04
N ASP A 382 16.74 -3.78 -12.80
CA ASP A 382 17.74 -4.75 -12.32
C ASP A 382 17.24 -5.64 -11.17
N ASN A 383 16.04 -5.37 -10.66
CA ASN A 383 15.44 -5.99 -9.47
C ASN A 383 16.32 -5.90 -8.21
N LYS A 384 17.22 -4.93 -8.10
CA LYS A 384 18.01 -4.73 -6.87
C LYS A 384 17.27 -3.86 -5.87
N LEU A 385 17.67 -3.95 -4.61
CA LEU A 385 17.15 -3.10 -3.55
C LEU A 385 18.03 -1.86 -3.35
N TYR A 386 17.39 -0.71 -3.41
CA TYR A 386 18.01 0.60 -3.27
C TYR A 386 17.57 1.28 -1.98
N SER A 387 18.44 2.15 -1.48
CA SER A 387 18.18 3.03 -0.35
C SER A 387 18.61 4.46 -0.66
N LEU A 388 17.76 5.41 -0.26
CA LEU A 388 18.01 6.84 -0.32
C LEU A 388 17.84 7.43 1.08
N THR A 389 18.83 8.17 1.56
CA THR A 389 18.75 8.87 2.85
C THR A 389 17.92 10.15 2.71
N LEU A 390 17.08 10.47 3.69
CA LEU A 390 16.21 11.65 3.70
C LEU A 390 16.88 12.94 4.19
#